data_AF-X0WK97-F1
#
_entry.id   AF-X0WK97-F1
#
_cell.length_a   1.000
_cell.length_b   1.000
_cell.length_c   1.000
_cell.angle_alpha   90.00
_cell.angle_beta   90.00
_cell.angle_gamma   90.00
#
_symmetry.space_group_name_H-M   'P 1'
#
loop_
_entity.id
_entity.type
_entity.pdbx_description
1 polymer ?
#
loop_
_entity_poly.entity_id
_entity_poly.type
_entity_poly.pdbx_seq_one_letter_code
_entity_poly.pdbx_strand_id
1 'polypeptide(L)'
;RLSRDIAQAHRLYNVTVTKDNKIGVFVKVDTEIEKLLDNAEKILRQLQFNDLKRITDYKAIYIQEATEEDISRIDEFLAKSEVKFGGYGFILPSATFHRFITGLTGEKMSSSKPESAIFLTDSPKEAQKKIMNAKTGGAMTLKEQKKHGGNPSDCVIYELFLYHLIEDDKELKDIYKSCKKGEQMCGICKNYAAECMEKLLLKIQEKRKTAGKKVKQYLN
;
A
#
# COMPACT_ATOMS: atom_id res chain seq x y z
N ARG A 1 4.58 -2.38 -9.58
CA ARG A 1 5.51 -3.15 -10.45
C ARG A 1 5.95 -2.23 -11.58
N LEU A 2 5.08 -1.86 -12.52
CA LEU A 2 5.40 -0.98 -13.67
C LEU A 2 6.37 0.18 -13.37
N SER A 3 6.09 1.08 -12.42
CA SER A 3 6.96 2.24 -12.16
C SER A 3 8.35 1.89 -11.60
N ARG A 4 8.45 0.84 -10.76
CA ARG A 4 9.73 0.37 -10.23
C ARG A 4 10.53 -0.35 -11.31
N ASP A 5 9.84 -1.14 -12.14
CA ASP A 5 10.45 -1.87 -13.25
C ASP A 5 11.02 -0.88 -14.29
N ILE A 6 10.26 0.17 -14.63
CA ILE A 6 10.73 1.27 -15.49
C ILE A 6 11.93 1.98 -14.86
N ALA A 7 11.83 2.38 -13.58
CA ALA A 7 12.93 3.05 -12.90
C ALA A 7 14.22 2.21 -12.96
N GLN A 8 14.12 0.93 -12.58
CA GLN A 8 15.25 0.01 -12.58
C GLN A 8 15.80 -0.27 -13.98
N ALA A 9 14.93 -0.42 -14.99
CA ALA A 9 15.35 -0.66 -16.38
C ALA A 9 16.22 0.47 -16.92
N HIS A 10 15.88 1.72 -16.59
CA HIS A 10 16.57 2.92 -17.06
C HIS A 10 17.79 3.35 -16.22
N ARG A 11 18.11 2.63 -15.13
CA ARG A 11 19.34 2.87 -14.36
C ARG A 11 20.59 2.47 -15.14
N LEU A 12 21.66 3.24 -14.97
CA LEU A 12 23.01 2.90 -15.45
C LEU A 12 23.76 1.99 -14.48
N TYR A 13 23.49 2.10 -13.17
CA TYR A 13 24.08 1.26 -12.14
C TYR A 13 23.06 0.28 -11.55
N ASN A 14 23.55 -0.86 -11.05
CA ASN A 14 22.82 -1.77 -10.17
C ASN A 14 23.66 -1.99 -8.91
N VAL A 15 23.09 -1.74 -7.73
CA VAL A 15 23.72 -2.02 -6.44
C VAL A 15 23.01 -3.21 -5.82
N THR A 16 23.71 -4.31 -5.58
CA THR A 16 23.06 -5.54 -5.10
C THR A 16 24.00 -6.43 -4.30
N VAL A 17 23.42 -7.31 -3.50
CA VAL A 17 24.14 -8.37 -2.79
C VAL A 17 24.48 -9.47 -3.79
N THR A 18 25.74 -9.86 -3.80
CA THR A 18 26.27 -10.96 -4.63
C THR A 18 26.05 -12.30 -3.95
N LYS A 19 26.23 -13.40 -4.69
CA LYS A 19 26.10 -14.76 -4.14
C LYS A 19 27.06 -15.04 -2.97
N ASP A 20 28.17 -14.32 -2.91
CA ASP A 20 29.19 -14.47 -1.85
C ASP A 20 28.96 -13.48 -0.69
N ASN A 21 27.73 -12.95 -0.53
CA ASN A 21 27.33 -11.97 0.49
C ASN A 21 28.15 -10.66 0.48
N LYS A 22 28.72 -10.28 -0.67
CA LYS A 22 29.39 -8.98 -0.85
C LYS A 22 28.49 -7.99 -1.57
N ILE A 23 28.63 -6.70 -1.27
CA ILE A 23 27.94 -5.65 -2.01
C ILE A 23 28.70 -5.33 -3.30
N GLY A 24 28.00 -5.34 -4.42
CA GLY A 24 28.57 -5.00 -5.73
C GLY A 24 27.82 -3.85 -6.38
N VAL A 25 28.57 -2.94 -6.98
CA VAL A 25 28.08 -1.92 -7.92
C VAL A 25 28.40 -2.40 -9.33
N PHE A 26 27.38 -2.57 -10.16
CA PHE A 26 27.50 -3.07 -11.53
C PHE A 26 27.06 -2.01 -12.53
N VAL A 27 27.85 -1.77 -13.56
CA VAL A 27 27.44 -0.96 -14.72
C VAL A 27 26.59 -1.81 -15.64
N LYS A 28 25.36 -1.35 -15.92
CA LYS A 28 24.34 -2.10 -16.68
C LYS A 28 24.45 -1.93 -18.20
N VAL A 29 25.20 -0.94 -18.67
CA VAL A 29 25.34 -0.59 -20.09
C VAL A 29 26.70 -1.01 -20.64
N ASP A 30 26.78 -1.12 -21.96
CA ASP A 30 28.01 -1.53 -22.67
C ASP A 30 28.85 -0.34 -23.18
N THR A 31 28.41 0.89 -22.89
CA THR A 31 29.05 2.13 -23.33
C THR A 31 29.68 2.87 -22.15
N GLU A 32 30.81 3.53 -22.37
CA GLU A 32 31.49 4.38 -21.38
C GLU A 32 31.78 3.68 -20.04
N ILE A 33 31.98 2.36 -20.07
CA ILE A 33 32.15 1.50 -18.88
C ILE A 33 33.22 2.04 -17.94
N GLU A 34 34.40 2.40 -18.46
CA GLU A 34 35.49 2.91 -17.62
C GLU A 34 35.11 4.20 -16.90
N LYS A 35 34.50 5.16 -17.61
CA LYS A 35 34.05 6.42 -17.01
C LYS A 35 32.96 6.22 -15.96
N LEU A 36 32.05 5.27 -16.19
CA LEU A 36 31.00 4.93 -15.22
C LEU A 36 31.59 4.26 -13.98
N LEU A 37 32.56 3.35 -14.15
CA LEU A 37 33.28 2.75 -13.03
C LEU A 37 34.11 3.80 -12.26
N ASP A 38 34.79 4.72 -12.94
CA ASP A 38 35.56 5.80 -12.30
C ASP A 38 34.64 6.70 -11.46
N ASN A 39 33.46 7.04 -12.00
CA ASN A 39 32.46 7.82 -11.27
C ASN A 39 31.90 7.05 -10.07
N ALA A 40 31.59 5.75 -10.23
CA ALA A 40 31.13 4.92 -9.13
C ALA A 40 32.19 4.83 -8.02
N GLU A 41 33.45 4.59 -8.37
CA GLU A 41 34.56 4.55 -7.40
C GLU A 41 34.72 5.89 -6.66
N LYS A 42 34.64 7.01 -7.38
CA LYS A 42 34.66 8.35 -6.77
C LYS A 42 33.54 8.53 -5.76
N ILE A 43 32.31 8.12 -6.10
CA ILE A 43 31.15 8.21 -5.20
C ILE A 43 31.32 7.31 -3.99
N LEU A 44 31.80 6.07 -4.18
CA LEU A 44 32.05 5.14 -3.09
C LEU A 44 33.08 5.69 -2.11
N ARG A 45 34.17 6.29 -2.60
CA ARG A 45 35.17 6.98 -1.75
C ARG A 45 34.60 8.19 -1.03
N GLN A 46 33.71 8.96 -1.67
CA GLN A 46 32.99 10.06 -1.02
C GLN A 46 32.06 9.56 0.10
N LEU A 47 31.49 8.37 -0.05
CA LEU A 47 30.69 7.70 0.97
C LEU A 47 31.55 7.01 2.06
N GLN A 48 32.87 7.18 2.01
CA GLN A 48 33.86 6.63 2.94
C GLN A 48 34.13 5.12 2.79
N PHE A 49 33.80 4.54 1.63
CA PHE A 49 34.22 3.19 1.28
C PHE A 49 35.60 3.23 0.61
N ASN A 50 36.59 2.56 1.21
CA ASN A 50 37.98 2.50 0.79
C ASN A 50 38.39 1.10 0.30
N ASP A 51 37.82 0.02 0.85
CA ASP A 51 38.14 -1.36 0.45
C ASP A 51 37.29 -1.78 -0.76
N LEU A 52 37.76 -1.33 -1.93
CA LEU A 52 37.10 -1.51 -3.23
C LEU A 52 37.91 -2.45 -4.11
N LYS A 53 37.26 -3.49 -4.63
CA LYS A 53 37.81 -4.39 -5.65
C LYS A 53 37.07 -4.16 -6.97
N ARG A 54 37.69 -3.40 -7.88
CA ARG A 54 37.20 -3.19 -9.24
C ARG A 54 37.59 -4.37 -10.14
N ILE A 55 36.64 -4.84 -10.94
CA ILE A 55 36.87 -5.81 -12.01
C ILE A 55 36.17 -5.31 -13.28
N THR A 56 36.94 -4.68 -14.17
CA THR A 56 36.42 -4.02 -15.37
C THR A 56 35.76 -5.00 -16.35
N ASP A 57 36.29 -6.22 -16.48
CA ASP A 57 35.71 -7.27 -17.35
C ASP A 57 34.29 -7.67 -16.92
N TYR A 58 34.01 -7.62 -15.62
CA TYR A 58 32.68 -7.86 -15.05
C TYR A 58 31.87 -6.56 -14.88
N LYS A 59 32.41 -5.42 -15.32
CA LYS A 59 31.78 -4.10 -15.19
C LYS A 59 31.36 -3.79 -13.75
N ALA A 60 32.17 -4.22 -12.78
CA ALA A 60 31.77 -4.29 -11.38
C ALA A 60 32.82 -3.70 -10.43
N ILE A 61 32.35 -3.13 -9.32
CA ILE A 61 33.13 -2.78 -8.13
C ILE A 61 32.52 -3.50 -6.94
N TYR A 62 33.30 -4.34 -6.27
CA TYR A 62 32.91 -5.00 -5.03
C TYR A 62 33.40 -4.19 -3.83
N ILE A 63 32.53 -3.96 -2.86
CA ILE A 63 32.82 -3.18 -1.66
C ILE A 63 32.92 -4.17 -0.49
N GLN A 64 34.12 -4.39 0.07
CA GLN A 64 34.32 -5.44 1.07
C GLN A 64 33.75 -5.07 2.44
N GLU A 65 33.75 -3.78 2.78
CA GLU A 65 33.35 -3.28 4.10
C GLU A 65 31.87 -2.84 4.17
N ALA A 66 31.14 -2.90 3.05
CA ALA A 66 29.73 -2.51 3.01
C ALA A 66 28.79 -3.64 3.44
N THR A 67 27.66 -3.25 3.99
CA THR A 67 26.57 -4.12 4.41
C THR A 67 25.31 -3.89 3.56
N GLU A 68 24.27 -4.72 3.74
CA GLU A 68 23.01 -4.54 3.02
C GLU A 68 22.33 -3.19 3.34
N GLU A 69 22.54 -2.65 4.54
CA GLU A 69 22.00 -1.36 4.97
C GLU A 69 22.55 -0.20 4.12
N ASP A 70 23.75 -0.35 3.57
CA ASP A 70 24.42 0.67 2.76
C ASP A 70 23.88 0.75 1.33
N ILE A 71 23.23 -0.32 0.83
CA ILE A 71 22.77 -0.41 -0.57
C ILE A 71 21.91 0.79 -0.95
N SER A 72 20.96 1.17 -0.10
CA SER A 72 20.03 2.26 -0.39
C SER A 72 20.77 3.60 -0.51
N ARG A 73 21.75 3.83 0.37
CA ARG A 73 22.58 5.05 0.38
C ARG A 73 23.48 5.10 -0.86
N ILE A 74 24.13 3.99 -1.21
CA ILE A 74 25.00 3.90 -2.39
C ILE A 74 24.17 4.11 -3.67
N ASP A 75 23.03 3.41 -3.78
CA ASP A 75 22.14 3.50 -4.94
C ASP A 75 21.65 4.93 -5.18
N GLU A 76 21.26 5.65 -4.12
CA GLU A 76 20.78 7.03 -4.22
C GLU A 76 21.86 7.98 -4.78
N PHE A 77 23.09 7.88 -4.29
CA PHE A 77 24.19 8.72 -4.78
C PHE A 77 24.57 8.38 -6.22
N LEU A 78 24.59 7.09 -6.57
CA LEU A 78 24.83 6.65 -7.94
C LEU A 78 23.73 7.15 -8.87
N ALA A 79 22.44 6.98 -8.51
CA ALA A 79 21.28 7.45 -9.27
C ALA A 79 21.43 8.94 -9.62
N LYS A 80 21.71 9.79 -8.62
CA LYS A 80 21.90 11.24 -8.82
C LYS A 80 23.04 11.56 -9.78
N SER A 81 24.06 10.71 -9.83
CA SER A 81 25.21 10.91 -10.73
C SER A 81 24.94 10.48 -12.17
N GLU A 82 23.97 9.60 -12.42
CA GLU A 82 23.67 9.07 -13.77
C GLU A 82 23.30 10.14 -14.77
N VAL A 83 22.71 11.25 -14.31
CA VAL A 83 22.34 12.40 -15.15
C VAL A 83 23.55 12.99 -15.90
N LYS A 84 24.75 12.91 -15.31
CA LYS A 84 25.99 13.37 -15.95
C LYS A 84 26.40 12.52 -17.15
N PHE A 85 25.85 11.31 -17.25
CA PHE A 85 26.14 10.31 -18.28
C PHE A 85 24.93 10.04 -19.17
N GLY A 86 23.97 10.98 -19.23
CA GLY A 86 22.76 10.84 -20.04
C GLY A 86 21.72 9.87 -19.48
N GLY A 87 21.92 9.35 -18.26
CA GLY A 87 20.92 8.56 -17.56
C GLY A 87 19.83 9.43 -16.94
N TYR A 88 18.69 8.84 -16.62
CA TYR A 88 17.58 9.57 -15.99
C TYR A 88 17.78 9.81 -14.49
N GLY A 89 18.64 9.03 -13.84
CA GLY A 89 18.89 9.12 -12.40
C GLY A 89 17.67 8.80 -11.54
N PHE A 90 16.82 7.86 -12.00
CA PHE A 90 15.60 7.50 -11.30
C PHE A 90 15.89 6.88 -9.93
N ILE A 91 15.23 7.39 -8.91
CA ILE A 91 15.18 6.78 -7.59
C ILE A 91 13.99 5.83 -7.57
N LEU A 92 14.18 4.60 -7.10
CA LEU A 92 13.09 3.63 -7.03
C LEU A 92 12.02 4.15 -6.08
N PRO A 93 10.75 4.27 -6.51
CA PRO A 93 9.70 4.75 -5.64
C PRO A 93 9.42 3.72 -4.54
N SER A 94 9.27 4.19 -3.30
CA SER A 94 8.74 3.39 -2.20
C SER A 94 7.31 2.97 -2.47
N ALA A 95 6.87 1.88 -1.84
CA ALA A 95 5.50 1.39 -1.95
C ALA A 95 4.97 0.97 -0.58
N THR A 96 3.71 1.30 -0.31
CA THR A 96 2.93 0.73 0.78
C THR A 96 1.89 -0.22 0.20
N PHE A 97 1.67 -1.34 0.88
CA PHE A 97 0.66 -2.31 0.48
C PHE A 97 -0.46 -2.28 1.51
N HIS A 98 -1.69 -2.19 1.03
CA HIS A 98 -2.88 -2.26 1.86
C HIS A 98 -3.66 -3.52 1.51
N ARG A 99 -4.34 -4.08 2.52
CA ARG A 99 -5.29 -5.16 2.29
C ARG A 99 -6.52 -4.60 1.55
N PHE A 100 -6.99 -5.32 0.53
CA PHE A 100 -8.22 -4.95 -0.16
C PHE A 100 -9.43 -5.17 0.74
N ILE A 101 -10.39 -4.25 0.63
CA ILE A 101 -11.65 -4.33 1.34
C ILE A 101 -12.56 -5.33 0.63
N THR A 102 -13.18 -6.23 1.40
CA THR A 102 -14.16 -7.18 0.87
C THR A 102 -15.45 -6.46 0.46
N GLY A 103 -16.03 -6.83 -0.67
CA GLY A 103 -17.36 -6.36 -1.06
C GLY A 103 -18.43 -6.88 -0.09
N LEU A 104 -19.56 -6.19 -0.04
CA LEU A 104 -20.65 -6.46 0.91
C LEU A 104 -21.21 -7.89 0.80
N THR A 105 -21.13 -8.51 -0.38
CA THR A 105 -21.59 -9.88 -0.62
C THR A 105 -20.52 -10.94 -0.29
N GLY A 106 -19.32 -10.53 0.11
CA GLY A 106 -18.16 -11.41 0.36
C GLY A 106 -17.24 -11.62 -0.85
N GLU A 107 -17.61 -11.13 -2.03
CA GLU A 107 -16.77 -11.10 -3.23
C GLU A 107 -16.05 -9.75 -3.37
N LYS A 108 -15.36 -9.53 -4.50
CA LYS A 108 -14.82 -8.20 -4.84
C LYS A 108 -15.95 -7.20 -5.12
N MET A 109 -15.74 -5.95 -4.71
CA MET A 109 -16.61 -4.84 -5.11
C MET A 109 -16.63 -4.68 -6.64
N SER A 110 -17.82 -4.49 -7.21
CA SER A 110 -17.99 -4.23 -8.65
C SER A 110 -19.05 -3.17 -8.90
N SER A 111 -18.79 -2.26 -9.83
CA SER A 111 -19.79 -1.32 -10.35
C SER A 111 -20.92 -2.02 -11.10
N SER A 112 -20.67 -3.17 -11.71
CA SER A 112 -21.68 -3.97 -12.42
C SER A 112 -22.59 -4.78 -11.47
N LYS A 113 -22.22 -4.89 -10.19
CA LYS A 113 -22.98 -5.54 -9.11
C LYS A 113 -23.21 -4.53 -7.99
N PRO A 114 -24.11 -3.56 -8.13
CA PRO A 114 -24.22 -2.42 -7.21
C PRO A 114 -24.46 -2.78 -5.74
N GLU A 115 -25.04 -3.94 -5.46
CA GLU A 115 -25.24 -4.52 -4.13
C GLU A 115 -23.93 -4.97 -3.45
N SER A 116 -22.85 -5.15 -4.21
CA SER A 116 -21.53 -5.54 -3.69
C SER A 116 -20.75 -4.39 -3.06
N ALA A 117 -21.17 -3.13 -3.27
CA ALA A 117 -20.41 -1.95 -2.84
C ALA A 117 -21.33 -0.79 -2.39
N ILE A 118 -20.84 0.02 -1.46
CA ILE A 118 -21.46 1.31 -1.11
C ILE A 118 -20.77 2.38 -1.96
N PHE A 119 -21.52 3.03 -2.85
CA PHE A 119 -20.98 4.13 -3.64
C PHE A 119 -21.08 5.42 -2.85
N LEU A 120 -20.10 6.32 -3.02
CA LEU A 120 -20.14 7.66 -2.42
C LEU A 120 -21.30 8.54 -2.95
N THR A 121 -22.02 8.03 -3.95
CA THR A 121 -23.20 8.66 -4.55
C THR A 121 -24.51 8.03 -4.07
N ASP A 122 -24.45 6.94 -3.31
CA ASP A 122 -25.64 6.32 -2.75
C ASP A 122 -26.33 7.29 -1.79
N SER A 123 -27.66 7.23 -1.73
CA SER A 123 -28.41 7.84 -0.64
C SER A 123 -28.18 7.07 0.67
N PRO A 124 -28.34 7.72 1.84
CA PRO A 124 -28.25 7.02 3.12
C PRO A 124 -29.18 5.79 3.21
N LYS A 125 -30.37 5.89 2.62
CA LYS A 125 -31.34 4.79 2.57
C LYS A 125 -30.86 3.60 1.75
N GLU A 126 -30.24 3.85 0.60
CA GLU A 126 -29.65 2.79 -0.24
C GLU A 126 -28.47 2.13 0.46
N ALA A 127 -27.57 2.93 1.06
CA ALA A 127 -26.43 2.42 1.81
C ALA A 127 -26.88 1.58 3.02
N GLN A 128 -27.87 2.03 3.77
CA GLN A 128 -28.49 1.27 4.85
C GLN A 128 -29.02 -0.08 4.33
N LYS A 129 -29.80 -0.08 3.24
CA LYS A 129 -30.31 -1.33 2.64
C LYS A 129 -29.17 -2.29 2.27
N LYS A 130 -28.07 -1.78 1.70
CA LYS A 130 -26.91 -2.59 1.33
C LYS A 130 -26.20 -3.15 2.57
N ILE A 131 -25.97 -2.34 3.60
CA ILE A 131 -25.37 -2.75 4.89
C ILE A 131 -26.22 -3.84 5.56
N MET A 132 -27.54 -3.66 5.59
CA MET A 132 -28.44 -4.64 6.19
C MET A 132 -28.38 -6.01 5.49
N ASN A 133 -28.08 -6.03 4.19
CA ASN A 133 -27.91 -7.25 3.40
C ASN A 133 -26.47 -7.78 3.34
N ALA A 134 -25.49 -7.08 3.92
CA ALA A 134 -24.09 -7.48 3.81
C ALA A 134 -23.80 -8.80 4.54
N LYS A 135 -22.82 -9.55 4.03
CA LYS A 135 -22.29 -10.77 4.62
C LYS A 135 -21.66 -10.47 5.99
N THR A 136 -21.98 -11.32 6.96
CA THR A 136 -21.43 -11.25 8.31
C THR A 136 -20.71 -12.53 8.66
N GLY A 137 -19.76 -12.48 9.58
CA GLY A 137 -19.17 -13.65 10.21
C GLY A 137 -19.95 -14.16 11.44
N GLY A 138 -21.22 -13.77 11.59
CA GLY A 138 -22.09 -14.27 12.66
C GLY A 138 -22.60 -15.69 12.42
N ALA A 139 -23.13 -16.32 13.46
CA ALA A 139 -23.73 -17.64 13.38
C ALA A 139 -25.09 -17.64 12.66
N MET A 140 -25.53 -18.81 12.19
CA MET A 140 -26.80 -18.96 11.46
C MET A 140 -28.04 -18.65 12.30
N THR A 141 -27.97 -18.86 13.63
CA THR A 141 -29.11 -18.63 14.54
C THR A 141 -28.71 -17.76 15.72
N LEU A 142 -29.70 -17.08 16.30
CA LEU A 142 -29.51 -16.27 17.50
C LEU A 142 -28.96 -17.08 18.68
N LYS A 143 -29.42 -18.33 18.85
CA LYS A 143 -28.99 -19.22 19.92
C LYS A 143 -27.51 -19.57 19.78
N GLU A 144 -27.08 -19.90 18.57
CA GLU A 144 -25.68 -20.20 18.29
C GLU A 144 -24.79 -18.96 18.43
N GLN A 145 -25.25 -17.79 17.95
CA GLN A 145 -24.52 -16.54 18.13
C GLN A 145 -24.31 -16.23 19.62
N LYS A 146 -25.33 -16.39 20.47
CA LYS A 146 -25.20 -16.16 21.92
C LYS A 146 -24.30 -17.17 22.62
N LYS A 147 -24.28 -18.42 22.15
CA LYS A 147 -23.54 -19.51 22.79
C LYS A 147 -22.07 -19.56 22.36
N HIS A 148 -21.80 -19.29 21.08
CA HIS A 148 -20.51 -19.51 20.44
C HIS A 148 -19.88 -18.24 19.87
N GLY A 149 -20.62 -17.11 19.86
CA GLY A 149 -20.16 -15.87 19.27
C GLY A 149 -20.14 -15.88 17.74
N GLY A 150 -19.65 -14.78 17.17
CA GLY A 150 -19.34 -14.66 15.75
C GLY A 150 -17.83 -14.59 15.50
N ASN A 151 -17.45 -14.60 14.23
CA ASN A 151 -16.09 -14.36 13.76
C ASN A 151 -15.99 -12.98 13.10
N PRO A 152 -15.53 -11.92 13.82
CA PRO A 152 -15.38 -10.60 13.23
C PRO A 152 -14.32 -10.54 12.12
N SER A 153 -13.34 -11.46 12.13
CA SER A 153 -12.27 -11.48 11.11
C SER A 153 -12.80 -11.81 9.71
N ASP A 154 -13.94 -12.49 9.62
CA ASP A 154 -14.63 -12.83 8.36
C ASP A 154 -15.92 -12.01 8.15
N CYS A 155 -16.06 -10.87 8.84
CA CYS A 155 -17.26 -10.06 8.85
C CYS A 155 -17.07 -8.74 8.10
N VAL A 156 -17.80 -8.54 7.00
CA VAL A 156 -17.72 -7.30 6.21
C VAL A 156 -18.19 -6.09 7.00
N ILE A 157 -19.14 -6.25 7.93
CA ILE A 157 -19.58 -5.16 8.81
C ILE A 157 -18.46 -4.69 9.74
N TYR A 158 -17.71 -5.62 10.32
CA TYR A 158 -16.54 -5.26 11.14
C TYR A 158 -15.44 -4.63 10.29
N GLU A 159 -15.29 -5.09 9.05
CA GLU A 159 -14.36 -4.50 8.09
C GLU A 159 -14.72 -3.05 7.73
N LEU A 160 -16.01 -2.72 7.56
CA LEU A 160 -16.47 -1.34 7.38
C LEU A 160 -16.14 -0.46 8.59
N PHE A 161 -16.31 -0.98 9.82
CA PHE A 161 -15.87 -0.27 11.02
C PHE A 161 -14.39 0.03 11.00
N LEU A 162 -13.57 -1.01 10.77
CA LEU A 162 -12.12 -0.93 10.79
C LEU A 162 -11.55 0.07 9.77
N TYR A 163 -12.12 0.15 8.57
CA TYR A 163 -11.55 0.99 7.51
C TYR A 163 -12.16 2.39 7.40
N HIS A 164 -13.43 2.58 7.79
CA HIS A 164 -14.17 3.78 7.38
C HIS A 164 -15.03 4.42 8.45
N LEU A 165 -15.57 3.66 9.41
CA LEU A 165 -16.66 4.15 10.24
C LEU A 165 -16.27 4.46 11.68
N ILE A 166 -15.20 3.86 12.21
CA ILE A 166 -14.76 4.05 13.61
C ILE A 166 -13.26 4.35 13.62
N GLU A 167 -12.89 5.49 14.20
CA GLU A 167 -11.49 5.91 14.37
C GLU A 167 -10.92 5.46 15.74
N ASP A 168 -11.76 5.17 16.73
CA ASP A 168 -11.32 4.73 18.07
C ASP A 168 -11.01 3.23 18.10
N ASP A 169 -9.73 2.90 18.23
CA ASP A 169 -9.21 1.54 18.40
C ASP A 169 -9.83 0.80 19.60
N LYS A 170 -10.18 1.50 20.68
CA LYS A 170 -10.80 0.89 21.85
C LYS A 170 -12.21 0.39 21.51
N GLU A 171 -12.98 1.23 20.85
CA GLU A 171 -14.33 0.88 20.38
C GLU A 171 -14.29 -0.32 19.42
N LEU A 172 -13.37 -0.33 18.46
CA LEU A 172 -13.16 -1.47 17.55
C LEU A 172 -12.86 -2.77 18.34
N LYS A 173 -11.96 -2.69 19.33
CA LYS A 173 -11.61 -3.84 20.19
C LYS A 173 -12.83 -4.34 20.98
N ASP A 174 -13.68 -3.44 21.46
CA ASP A 174 -14.86 -3.79 22.25
C ASP A 174 -15.95 -4.44 21.38
N ILE A 175 -16.17 -3.93 20.15
CA ILE A 175 -17.05 -4.57 19.16
C ILE A 175 -16.53 -5.96 18.79
N TYR A 176 -15.21 -6.10 18.59
CA TYR A 176 -14.58 -7.38 18.26
C TYR A 176 -14.79 -8.41 19.38
N LYS A 177 -14.52 -8.02 20.63
CA LYS A 177 -14.66 -8.89 21.81
C LYS A 177 -16.12 -9.27 22.07
N SER A 178 -17.03 -8.30 22.06
CA SER A 178 -18.46 -8.55 22.30
C SER A 178 -19.06 -9.47 21.23
N CYS A 179 -18.67 -9.33 19.96
CA CYS A 179 -19.07 -10.24 18.90
C CYS A 179 -18.56 -11.67 19.14
N LYS A 180 -17.27 -11.82 19.47
CA LYS A 180 -16.67 -13.15 19.80
C LYS A 180 -17.29 -13.82 21.02
N LYS A 181 -17.77 -13.05 21.99
CA LYS A 181 -18.44 -13.57 23.18
C LYS A 181 -19.93 -13.87 22.98
N GLY A 182 -20.50 -13.50 21.83
CA GLY A 182 -21.94 -13.64 21.60
C GLY A 182 -22.80 -12.60 22.30
N GLU A 183 -22.19 -11.50 22.75
CA GLU A 183 -22.88 -10.37 23.39
C GLU A 183 -23.47 -9.43 22.33
N GLN A 184 -22.80 -9.28 21.18
CA GLN A 184 -23.22 -8.41 20.07
C GLN A 184 -23.91 -9.20 18.95
N MET A 185 -25.14 -8.79 18.62
CA MET A 185 -25.94 -9.40 17.55
C MET A 185 -25.73 -8.70 16.21
N CYS A 186 -25.68 -9.48 15.11
CA CYS A 186 -25.41 -8.94 13.78
C CYS A 186 -26.39 -7.84 13.33
N GLY A 187 -27.67 -7.95 13.67
CA GLY A 187 -28.67 -6.93 13.33
C GLY A 187 -28.39 -5.58 14.00
N ILE A 188 -28.09 -5.60 15.30
CA ILE A 188 -27.73 -4.39 16.06
C ILE A 188 -26.42 -3.80 15.51
N CYS A 189 -25.44 -4.66 15.25
CA CYS A 189 -24.15 -4.29 14.68
C CYS A 189 -24.29 -3.63 13.29
N LYS A 190 -25.18 -4.16 12.44
CA LYS A 190 -25.51 -3.60 11.12
C LYS A 190 -26.22 -2.25 11.22
N ASN A 191 -27.17 -2.10 12.15
CA ASN A 191 -27.84 -0.82 12.38
C ASN A 191 -26.82 0.25 12.77
N TYR A 192 -25.90 -0.08 13.68
CA TYR A 192 -24.85 0.85 14.08
C TYR A 192 -23.93 1.24 12.90
N ALA A 193 -23.53 0.27 12.08
CA ALA A 193 -22.79 0.56 10.85
C ALA A 193 -23.58 1.45 9.88
N ALA A 194 -24.88 1.24 9.75
CA ALA A 194 -25.73 2.07 8.90
C ALA A 194 -25.84 3.51 9.40
N GLU A 195 -25.96 3.72 10.71
CA GLU A 195 -25.97 5.05 11.33
C GLU A 195 -24.65 5.80 11.11
N CYS A 196 -23.51 5.13 11.30
CA CYS A 196 -22.20 5.72 11.01
C CYS A 196 -22.03 6.03 9.52
N MET A 197 -22.48 5.12 8.65
CA MET A 197 -22.40 5.30 7.20
C MET A 197 -23.28 6.46 6.71
N GLU A 198 -24.48 6.62 7.26
CA GLU A 198 -25.35 7.76 6.96
C GLU A 198 -24.63 9.09 7.26
N LYS A 199 -24.05 9.23 8.46
CA LYS A 199 -23.27 10.42 8.84
C LYS A 199 -22.11 10.67 7.88
N LEU A 200 -21.39 9.61 7.49
CA LEU A 200 -20.28 9.70 6.54
C LEU A 200 -20.76 10.17 5.15
N LEU A 201 -21.82 9.58 4.61
CA LEU A 201 -22.33 9.90 3.28
C LEU A 201 -22.90 11.31 3.21
N LEU A 202 -23.66 11.77 4.21
CA LEU A 202 -24.16 13.14 4.26
C LEU A 202 -23.01 14.16 4.23
N LYS A 203 -21.96 13.92 5.02
CA LYS A 203 -20.74 14.75 5.02
C LYS A 203 -20.03 14.74 3.65
N ILE A 204 -19.96 13.58 2.99
CA ILE A 204 -19.35 13.47 1.65
C ILE A 204 -20.20 14.18 0.59
N GLN A 205 -21.52 14.06 0.65
CA GLN A 205 -22.44 14.73 -0.29
C GLN A 205 -22.32 16.26 -0.21
N GLU A 206 -22.23 16.82 0.99
CA GLU A 206 -22.00 18.25 1.20
C GLU A 206 -20.65 18.69 0.59
N LYS A 207 -19.57 17.96 0.91
CA LYS A 207 -18.22 18.22 0.37
C LYS A 207 -18.20 18.12 -1.16
N ARG A 208 -18.89 17.13 -1.73
CA ARG A 208 -18.99 16.93 -3.18
C ARG A 208 -19.70 18.10 -3.87
N LYS A 209 -20.80 18.61 -3.28
CA LYS A 209 -21.52 19.79 -3.81
C LYS A 209 -20.62 21.01 -3.86
N THR A 210 -19.80 21.22 -2.83
CA THR A 210 -18.84 22.33 -2.77
C THR A 210 -17.70 22.13 -3.77
N ALA A 211 -17.14 20.91 -3.84
CA ALA A 211 -16.08 20.57 -4.79
C ALA A 211 -16.53 20.73 -6.25
N GLY A 212 -17.77 20.34 -6.57
CA GLY A 212 -18.36 20.47 -7.90
C GLY A 212 -18.26 21.87 -8.51
N LYS A 213 -18.40 22.91 -7.68
CA LYS A 213 -18.28 24.32 -8.12
C LYS A 213 -16.85 24.73 -8.48
N LYS A 214 -15.85 24.00 -7.98
CA LYS A 214 -14.43 24.29 -8.14
C LYS A 214 -13.72 23.33 -9.10
N VAL A 215 -14.39 22.32 -9.64
CA VAL A 215 -13.76 21.30 -10.51
C VAL A 215 -12.98 21.92 -11.67
N LYS A 216 -13.54 22.97 -12.32
CA LYS A 216 -12.88 23.68 -13.43
C LYS A 216 -11.57 24.39 -13.05
N GLN A 217 -11.28 24.56 -11.76
CA GLN A 217 -10.01 25.13 -11.30
C GLN A 217 -8.87 24.09 -11.30
N TYR A 218 -9.21 22.79 -11.39
CA TYR A 218 -8.27 21.68 -11.27
C TYR A 218 -8.21 20.81 -12.54
N LEU A 219 -9.19 20.94 -13.43
CA LEU A 219 -9.19 20.29 -14.73
C LEU A 219 -8.90 21.36 -15.78
N ASN A 220 -7.80 21.16 -16.50
CA ASN A 220 -7.47 21.90 -17.73
C ASN A 220 -8.38 21.45 -18.87
#